data_AF-A0A6G1BN37-F1
#
_entry.id   AF-A0A6G1BN37-F1
#
_cell.length_a   1.000
_cell.length_b   1.000
_cell.length_c   1.000
_cell.angle_alpha   90.00
_cell.angle_beta   90.00
_cell.angle_gamma   90.00
#
_symmetry.space_group_name_H-M   'P 1'
#
loop_
_entity.id
_entity.type
_entity.pdbx_description
1 polymer ?
#
loop_
_entity_poly.entity_id
_entity_poly.type
_entity_poly.pdbx_seq_one_letter_code
_entity_poly.pdbx_strand_id
1 'polypeptide(L)'
;MVVQKVIDMRGPQARVLTDLKGLNVEQEMEVNDVPMPELQYNVRLLVDEAKADIVRLDGQLRREQEKVASLVREKEKVAKQEALQKRQLQVMETIAGVLEQVRVDDTAGVLSLEGLLKTFQELMACYVEEFKMCSVAWIACRFAHPLLIQVFQGWQPLQNPLFGLEVMSSWKDLLQGDLAYDFSGDVESMAPYAQLVSEVILPAVRISGTNSWEARDPEPMLRFLESWERLLPPIVLQSILEHVIMPKLSAAVDSWDPRREKA
;
A
#
# COMPACT_ATOMS: atom_id res chain seq x y z
N MET A 1 88.40 79.67 -32.27
CA MET A 1 87.89 78.34 -31.90
C MET A 1 86.74 78.52 -30.93
N VAL A 2 85.54 78.05 -31.30
CA VAL A 2 84.37 78.09 -30.40
C VAL A 2 84.41 76.83 -29.54
N VAL A 3 84.53 76.99 -28.22
CA VAL A 3 84.48 75.86 -27.28
C VAL A 3 83.00 75.51 -27.08
N GLN A 4 82.56 74.36 -27.56
CA GLN A 4 81.18 73.91 -27.46
C GLN A 4 80.89 73.45 -26.02
N LYS A 5 79.89 74.06 -25.39
CA LYS A 5 79.54 73.86 -23.98
C LYS A 5 78.58 72.66 -23.87
N VAL A 6 79.07 71.51 -23.39
CA VAL A 6 78.26 70.29 -23.21
C VAL A 6 77.71 70.27 -21.77
N ILE A 7 76.42 69.98 -21.61
CA ILE A 7 75.73 69.98 -20.31
C ILE A 7 75.15 68.58 -20.06
N ASP A 8 75.54 67.96 -18.96
CA ASP A 8 75.01 66.66 -18.51
C ASP A 8 73.80 66.89 -17.59
N MET A 9 72.70 66.22 -17.92
CA MET A 9 71.37 66.35 -17.29
C MET A 9 70.90 65.02 -16.67
N ARG A 10 71.76 63.98 -16.62
CA ARG A 10 71.39 62.64 -16.11
C ARG A 10 71.23 62.56 -14.59
N GLY A 11 71.43 63.67 -13.87
CA GLY A 11 71.21 63.79 -12.43
C GLY A 11 70.23 64.92 -12.09
N PRO A 12 69.84 65.07 -10.81
CA PRO A 12 68.82 66.04 -10.38
C PRO A 12 69.22 67.51 -10.56
N GLN A 13 70.49 67.81 -10.91
CA GLN A 13 70.93 69.16 -11.27
C GLN A 13 71.85 69.14 -12.49
N ALA A 14 71.68 70.13 -13.37
CA ALA A 14 72.44 70.30 -14.61
C ALA A 14 73.90 70.68 -14.33
N ARG A 15 74.85 69.95 -14.92
CA ARG A 15 76.30 70.22 -14.77
C ARG A 15 76.95 70.46 -16.13
N VAL A 16 77.77 71.50 -16.25
CA VAL A 16 78.51 71.81 -17.49
C VAL A 16 79.82 71.01 -17.49
N LEU A 17 80.01 70.16 -18.50
CA LEU A 17 81.20 69.34 -18.65
C LEU A 17 82.20 70.02 -19.58
N THR A 18 83.47 70.08 -19.15
CA THR A 18 84.58 70.70 -19.89
C THR A 18 85.52 69.67 -20.54
N ASP A 19 85.39 68.38 -20.20
CA ASP A 19 86.13 67.27 -20.83
C ASP A 19 85.24 66.00 -20.86
N LEU A 20 85.33 65.22 -21.94
CA LEU A 20 84.46 64.06 -22.22
C LEU A 20 84.89 62.77 -21.51
N LYS A 21 86.00 62.81 -20.77
CA LYS A 21 86.64 61.62 -20.16
C LYS A 21 85.87 60.98 -19.00
N GLY A 22 84.81 61.62 -18.50
CA GLY A 22 84.01 61.14 -17.37
C GLY A 22 82.62 60.59 -17.71
N LEU A 23 82.23 60.54 -18.99
CA LEU A 23 80.88 60.12 -19.40
C LEU A 23 80.62 58.62 -19.29
N ASN A 24 81.68 57.81 -19.06
CA ASN A 24 81.65 56.35 -19.13
C ASN A 24 81.69 55.67 -17.75
N VAL A 25 81.37 56.39 -16.68
CA VAL A 25 81.02 55.74 -15.41
C VAL A 25 79.62 55.18 -15.59
N GLU A 26 79.54 53.97 -16.12
CA GLU A 26 78.36 53.14 -16.04
C GLU A 26 77.98 53.09 -14.56
N GLN A 27 76.85 53.71 -14.22
CA GLN A 27 76.18 53.38 -12.98
C GLN A 27 75.82 51.91 -13.13
N GLU A 28 76.63 51.04 -12.54
CA GLU A 28 76.25 49.69 -12.16
C GLU A 28 75.07 49.84 -11.17
N MET A 29 73.90 50.16 -11.69
CA MET A 29 72.67 49.63 -11.13
C MET A 29 72.89 48.12 -11.15
N GLU A 30 72.78 47.45 -10.00
CA GLU A 30 72.74 46.00 -9.96
C GLU A 30 71.67 45.53 -10.94
N VAL A 31 72.09 45.22 -12.17
CA VAL A 31 71.23 44.60 -13.17
C VAL A 31 71.07 43.20 -12.62
N ASN A 32 69.96 42.97 -11.92
CA ASN A 32 69.45 41.63 -11.74
C ASN A 32 69.40 41.04 -13.16
N ASP A 33 70.35 40.17 -13.46
CA ASP A 33 70.68 39.62 -14.79
C ASP A 33 69.64 38.57 -15.24
N VAL A 34 68.38 38.87 -14.96
CA VAL A 34 67.22 38.05 -15.29
C VAL A 34 66.58 38.67 -16.53
N PRO A 35 66.65 38.01 -17.71
CA PRO A 35 66.08 38.56 -18.92
C PRO A 35 64.55 38.70 -18.78
N MET A 36 64.03 39.92 -18.95
CA MET A 36 62.59 40.25 -18.95
C MET A 36 61.84 39.72 -17.71
N PRO A 37 62.13 40.23 -16.50
CA PRO A 37 61.58 39.70 -15.25
C PRO A 37 60.04 39.81 -15.17
N GLU A 38 59.45 40.83 -15.79
CA GLU A 38 58.00 41.02 -15.86
C GLU A 38 57.33 39.96 -16.75
N LEU A 39 57.99 39.55 -17.83
CA LEU A 39 57.49 38.47 -18.69
C LEU A 39 57.55 37.12 -17.95
N GLN A 40 58.63 36.85 -17.22
CA GLN A 40 58.75 35.64 -16.41
C GLN A 40 57.69 35.59 -15.29
N TYR A 41 57.39 36.73 -14.67
CA TYR A 41 56.29 36.85 -13.70
C TYR A 41 54.94 36.54 -14.35
N ASN A 42 54.63 37.14 -15.50
CA ASN A 42 53.38 36.89 -16.23
C ASN A 42 53.24 35.42 -16.63
N VAL A 43 54.31 34.79 -17.11
CA VAL A 43 54.31 33.36 -17.43
C VAL A 43 54.06 32.52 -16.18
N ARG A 44 54.67 32.86 -15.04
CA ARG A 44 54.44 32.15 -13.77
C ARG A 44 53.00 32.31 -13.29
N LEU A 45 52.43 33.51 -13.39
CA LEU A 45 51.04 33.78 -13.07
C LEU A 45 50.09 32.93 -13.92
N LEU A 46 50.30 32.90 -15.24
CA LEU A 46 49.51 32.05 -16.16
C LEU A 46 49.61 30.57 -15.80
N VAL A 47 50.80 30.11 -15.41
CA VAL A 47 51.00 28.72 -14.97
C VAL A 47 50.25 28.45 -13.66
N ASP A 48 50.27 29.37 -12.71
CA ASP A 48 49.60 29.19 -11.42
C ASP A 48 48.07 29.29 -11.55
N GLU A 49 47.56 30.18 -12.42
CA GLU A 49 46.15 30.23 -12.82
C GLU A 49 45.72 28.92 -13.49
N ALA A 50 46.50 28.42 -14.45
CA ALA A 50 46.21 27.14 -15.12
C ALA A 50 46.21 25.96 -14.14
N LYS A 51 47.13 25.92 -13.17
CA LYS A 51 47.13 24.91 -12.10
C LYS A 51 45.88 25.01 -11.22
N ALA A 52 45.49 26.21 -10.82
CA ALA A 52 44.29 26.42 -10.02
C ALA A 52 43.03 25.98 -10.78
N ASP A 53 42.98 26.26 -12.08
CA ASP A 53 41.91 25.79 -12.96
C ASP A 53 41.87 24.27 -13.11
N ILE A 54 43.02 23.60 -13.24
CA ILE A 54 43.08 22.13 -13.28
C ILE A 54 42.48 21.54 -12.00
N VAL A 55 42.86 22.05 -10.83
CA VAL A 55 42.33 21.56 -9.54
C VAL A 55 40.83 21.82 -9.43
N ARG A 56 40.37 22.99 -9.86
CA ARG A 56 38.94 23.35 -9.88
C ARG A 56 38.14 22.44 -10.80
N LEU A 57 38.63 22.22 -12.03
CA LEU A 57 37.98 21.37 -13.03
C LEU A 57 37.95 19.91 -12.58
N ASP A 58 39.02 19.39 -12.00
CA ASP A 58 39.05 18.03 -11.44
C ASP A 58 38.02 17.87 -10.31
N GLY A 59 37.93 18.85 -9.40
CA GLY A 59 36.90 18.86 -8.35
C GLY A 59 35.48 19.00 -8.89
N GLN A 60 35.27 19.66 -10.03
CA GLN A 60 33.97 19.67 -10.74
C GLN A 60 33.68 18.32 -11.38
N LEU A 61 34.67 17.72 -12.06
CA LEU A 61 34.54 16.42 -12.69
C LEU A 61 34.17 15.32 -11.68
N ARG A 62 34.82 15.28 -10.52
CA ARG A 62 34.49 14.31 -9.46
C ARG A 62 33.06 14.48 -8.94
N ARG A 63 32.62 15.72 -8.69
CA ARG A 63 31.24 16.01 -8.26
C ARG A 63 30.21 15.58 -9.29
N GLU A 64 30.46 15.84 -10.57
CA GLU A 64 29.58 15.39 -11.65
C GLU A 64 29.59 13.86 -11.77
N GLN A 65 30.74 13.20 -11.61
CA GLN A 65 30.83 11.73 -11.57
C GLN A 65 30.02 11.13 -10.41
N GLU A 66 30.12 11.69 -9.21
CA GLU A 66 29.33 11.28 -8.04
C GLU A 66 27.83 11.49 -8.27
N LYS A 67 27.45 12.62 -8.88
CA LYS A 67 26.07 12.94 -9.23
C LYS A 67 25.52 11.99 -10.29
N VAL A 68 26.30 11.65 -11.31
CA VAL A 68 25.91 10.63 -12.31
C VAL A 68 25.71 9.29 -11.61
N ALA A 69 26.63 8.89 -10.73
CA ALA A 69 26.50 7.64 -9.98
C ALA A 69 25.26 7.61 -9.07
N SER A 70 24.88 8.72 -8.43
CA SER A 70 23.67 8.80 -7.62
C SER A 70 22.40 8.73 -8.49
N LEU A 71 22.37 9.47 -9.61
CA LEU A 71 21.24 9.45 -10.55
C LEU A 71 21.02 8.06 -11.17
N VAL A 72 22.08 7.32 -11.47
CA VAL A 72 21.96 5.93 -11.97
C VAL A 72 21.27 5.04 -10.95
N ARG A 73 21.63 5.12 -9.66
CA ARG A 73 20.98 4.35 -8.59
C ARG A 73 19.51 4.72 -8.41
N GLU A 74 19.20 6.02 -8.45
CA GLU A 74 17.80 6.48 -8.37
C GLU A 74 16.98 6.01 -9.59
N LYS A 75 17.55 6.07 -10.79
CA LYS A 75 16.89 5.54 -12.00
C LYS A 75 16.58 4.05 -11.87
N GLU A 76 17.52 3.24 -11.38
CA GLU A 76 17.29 1.81 -11.15
C GLU A 76 16.21 1.56 -10.09
N LYS A 77 16.21 2.33 -9.00
CA LYS A 77 15.20 2.24 -7.95
C LYS A 77 13.80 2.57 -8.48
N VAL A 78 13.67 3.64 -9.24
CA VAL A 78 12.39 4.05 -9.87
C VAL A 78 11.92 2.99 -10.87
N ALA A 79 12.82 2.45 -11.70
CA ALA A 79 12.46 1.40 -12.67
C ALA A 79 11.95 0.12 -12.00
N LYS A 80 12.53 -0.28 -10.86
CA LYS A 80 12.04 -1.42 -10.06
C LYS A 80 10.65 -1.15 -9.48
N GLN A 81 10.43 0.05 -8.95
CA GLN A 81 9.12 0.45 -8.43
C GLN A 81 8.05 0.48 -9.52
N GLU A 82 8.38 1.03 -10.70
CA GLU A 82 7.48 1.08 -11.85
C GLU A 82 7.07 -0.34 -12.30
N ALA A 83 8.03 -1.27 -12.37
CA ALA A 83 7.75 -2.67 -12.73
C ALA A 83 6.81 -3.35 -11.72
N LEU A 84 7.00 -3.11 -10.42
CA LEU A 84 6.12 -3.63 -9.37
C LEU A 84 4.70 -3.05 -9.49
N GLN A 85 4.59 -1.73 -9.64
CA GLN A 85 3.31 -1.04 -9.78
C GLN A 85 2.55 -1.47 -11.02
N LYS A 86 3.24 -1.64 -12.16
CA LYS A 86 2.64 -2.18 -13.39
C LYS A 86 2.06 -3.57 -13.19
N ARG A 87 2.78 -4.45 -12.49
CA ARG A 87 2.29 -5.79 -12.17
C ARG A 87 1.04 -5.72 -11.26
N GLN A 88 1.07 -4.89 -10.23
CA GLN A 88 -0.08 -4.74 -9.32
C GLN A 88 -1.31 -4.17 -10.04
N LEU A 89 -1.14 -3.18 -10.91
CA LEU A 89 -2.21 -2.63 -11.74
C LEU A 89 -2.82 -3.70 -12.66
N GLN A 90 -1.98 -4.52 -13.30
CA GLN A 90 -2.46 -5.60 -14.17
C GLN A 90 -3.30 -6.64 -13.39
N VAL A 91 -2.89 -6.97 -12.17
CA VAL A 91 -3.68 -7.86 -11.29
C VAL A 91 -5.03 -7.22 -10.95
N MET A 92 -5.03 -5.95 -10.53
CA MET A 92 -6.27 -5.21 -10.23
C MET A 92 -7.21 -5.10 -11.44
N GLU A 93 -6.67 -4.86 -12.64
CA GLU A 93 -7.45 -4.85 -13.88
C GLU A 93 -8.07 -6.22 -14.17
N THR A 94 -7.33 -7.30 -13.92
CA THR A 94 -7.84 -8.67 -14.07
C THR A 94 -8.99 -8.93 -13.10
N ILE A 95 -8.82 -8.58 -11.82
CA ILE A 95 -9.87 -8.71 -10.80
C ILE A 95 -11.11 -7.89 -11.20
N ALA A 96 -10.91 -6.63 -11.60
CA ALA A 96 -12.00 -5.76 -12.02
C ALA A 96 -12.75 -6.31 -13.24
N GLY A 97 -12.04 -6.89 -14.22
CA GLY A 97 -12.64 -7.55 -15.37
C GLY A 97 -13.50 -8.75 -14.99
N VAL A 98 -13.03 -9.59 -14.06
CA VAL A 98 -13.82 -10.72 -13.53
C VAL A 98 -15.07 -10.23 -12.80
N LEU A 99 -14.94 -9.20 -11.95
CA LEU A 99 -16.08 -8.63 -11.22
C LEU A 99 -17.11 -7.99 -12.16
N GLU A 100 -16.67 -7.34 -13.22
CA GLU A 100 -17.58 -6.77 -14.22
C GLU A 100 -18.31 -7.88 -15.00
N GLN A 101 -17.65 -8.99 -15.30
CA GLN A 101 -18.32 -10.15 -15.91
C GLN A 101 -19.39 -10.72 -14.99
N VAL A 102 -19.10 -10.90 -13.69
CA VAL A 102 -20.08 -11.34 -12.69
C VAL A 102 -21.28 -10.40 -12.64
N ARG A 103 -21.04 -9.08 -12.70
CA ARG A 103 -22.10 -8.08 -12.73
C ARG A 103 -22.96 -8.18 -13.98
N VAL A 104 -22.35 -8.39 -15.15
CA VAL A 104 -23.08 -8.59 -16.41
C VAL A 104 -23.96 -9.84 -16.30
N ASP A 105 -23.42 -10.94 -15.81
CA ASP A 105 -24.14 -12.21 -15.63
C ASP A 105 -25.32 -12.07 -14.65
N ASP A 106 -25.15 -11.29 -13.58
CA ASP A 106 -26.20 -10.94 -12.61
C ASP A 106 -27.32 -10.16 -13.30
N THR A 107 -26.98 -9.10 -14.05
CA THR A 107 -27.97 -8.28 -14.77
C THR A 107 -28.71 -9.04 -15.87
N ALA A 108 -28.06 -10.05 -16.47
CA ALA A 108 -28.66 -10.93 -17.45
C ALA A 108 -29.50 -12.06 -16.81
N GLY A 109 -29.45 -12.22 -15.48
CA GLY A 109 -30.16 -13.28 -14.76
C GLY A 109 -29.63 -14.69 -15.02
N VAL A 110 -28.40 -14.81 -15.51
CA VAL A 110 -27.74 -16.11 -15.79
C VAL A 110 -26.80 -16.53 -14.66
N LEU A 111 -26.57 -15.65 -13.69
CA LEU A 111 -25.70 -15.92 -12.56
C LEU A 111 -26.28 -17.00 -11.65
N SER A 112 -25.51 -18.07 -11.46
CA SER A 112 -25.85 -19.16 -10.53
C SER A 112 -25.00 -19.07 -9.26
N LEU A 113 -25.53 -19.54 -8.13
CA LEU A 113 -24.81 -19.52 -6.85
C LEU A 113 -23.51 -20.33 -6.92
N GLU A 114 -23.55 -21.49 -7.58
CA GLU A 114 -22.37 -22.35 -7.78
C GLU A 114 -21.33 -21.70 -8.69
N GLY A 115 -21.77 -21.10 -9.80
CA GLY A 115 -20.87 -20.37 -10.70
C GLY A 115 -20.19 -19.20 -9.99
N LEU A 116 -20.96 -18.43 -9.22
CA LEU A 116 -20.46 -17.32 -8.41
C LEU A 116 -19.41 -17.78 -7.40
N LEU A 117 -19.72 -18.83 -6.64
CA LEU A 117 -18.82 -19.42 -5.65
C LEU A 117 -17.49 -19.83 -6.31
N LYS A 118 -17.56 -20.55 -7.43
CA LYS A 118 -16.39 -21.00 -8.18
C LYS A 118 -15.53 -19.83 -8.67
N THR A 119 -16.15 -18.80 -9.25
CA THR A 119 -15.43 -17.61 -9.72
C THR A 119 -14.66 -16.93 -8.59
N PHE A 120 -15.27 -16.76 -7.41
CA PHE A 120 -14.60 -16.15 -6.27
C PHE A 120 -13.55 -17.06 -5.61
N GLN A 121 -13.74 -18.38 -5.62
CA GLN A 121 -12.73 -19.34 -5.17
C GLN A 121 -11.48 -19.31 -6.07
N GLU A 122 -11.66 -19.26 -7.39
CA GLU A 122 -10.57 -19.11 -8.36
C GLU A 122 -9.82 -17.79 -8.15
N LEU A 123 -10.57 -16.69 -7.95
CA LEU A 123 -10.00 -15.38 -7.67
C LEU A 123 -9.19 -15.37 -6.37
N MET A 124 -9.70 -15.98 -5.30
CA MET A 124 -9.02 -16.12 -4.02
C MET A 124 -7.76 -16.99 -4.16
N ALA A 125 -7.81 -18.08 -4.92
CA ALA A 125 -6.66 -18.96 -5.13
C ALA A 125 -5.52 -18.28 -5.92
N CYS A 126 -5.85 -17.45 -6.90
CA CYS A 126 -4.86 -16.75 -7.73
C CYS A 126 -4.33 -15.46 -7.10
N TYR A 127 -5.14 -14.75 -6.30
CA TYR A 127 -4.86 -13.39 -5.85
C TYR A 127 -5.26 -13.16 -4.38
N VAL A 128 -4.74 -13.96 -3.45
CA VAL A 128 -5.10 -13.92 -2.01
C VAL A 128 -4.89 -12.54 -1.40
N GLU A 129 -3.77 -11.88 -1.68
CA GLU A 129 -3.41 -10.58 -1.09
C GLU A 129 -4.35 -9.48 -1.58
N GLU A 130 -4.58 -9.41 -2.89
CA GLU A 130 -5.48 -8.44 -3.50
C GLU A 130 -6.94 -8.70 -3.13
N PHE A 131 -7.35 -9.97 -3.00
CA PHE A 131 -8.68 -10.35 -2.52
C PHE A 131 -8.96 -9.74 -1.14
N LYS A 132 -7.96 -9.75 -0.25
CA LYS A 132 -8.02 -9.12 1.07
C LYS A 132 -7.97 -7.59 0.97
N MET A 133 -6.97 -7.03 0.27
CA MET A 133 -6.79 -5.57 0.16
C MET A 133 -8.01 -4.88 -0.45
N CYS A 134 -8.61 -5.47 -1.48
CA CYS A 134 -9.76 -4.91 -2.18
C CYS A 134 -11.10 -5.31 -1.54
N SER A 135 -11.09 -5.97 -0.38
CA SER A 135 -12.32 -6.38 0.32
C SER A 135 -13.28 -7.18 -0.56
N VAL A 136 -12.75 -8.05 -1.41
CA VAL A 136 -13.52 -8.75 -2.43
C VAL A 136 -14.55 -9.70 -1.82
N ALA A 137 -14.30 -10.20 -0.60
CA ALA A 137 -15.28 -10.97 0.18
C ALA A 137 -16.61 -10.22 0.39
N TRP A 138 -16.58 -8.90 0.59
CA TRP A 138 -17.80 -8.10 0.71
C TRP A 138 -18.59 -8.01 -0.59
N ILE A 139 -17.86 -7.95 -1.72
CA ILE A 139 -18.47 -7.96 -3.05
C ILE A 139 -19.13 -9.32 -3.30
N ALA A 140 -18.43 -10.41 -2.98
CA ALA A 140 -18.96 -11.76 -3.07
C ALA A 140 -20.24 -11.93 -2.22
N CYS A 141 -20.22 -11.45 -0.97
CA CYS A 141 -21.37 -11.45 -0.07
C CYS A 141 -22.59 -10.74 -0.72
N ARG A 142 -22.37 -9.58 -1.35
CA ARG A 142 -23.43 -8.80 -1.98
C ARG A 142 -24.09 -9.53 -3.15
N PHE A 143 -23.31 -10.19 -4.00
CA PHE A 143 -23.86 -10.98 -5.12
C PHE A 143 -24.49 -12.30 -4.64
N ALA A 144 -23.94 -12.90 -3.58
CA ALA A 144 -24.46 -14.15 -3.02
C ALA A 144 -25.81 -13.96 -2.33
N HIS A 145 -26.03 -12.83 -1.67
CA HIS A 145 -27.22 -12.53 -0.88
C HIS A 145 -28.56 -12.81 -1.61
N PRO A 146 -28.87 -12.23 -2.78
CA PRO A 146 -30.14 -12.49 -3.46
C PRO A 146 -30.30 -13.95 -3.91
N LEU A 147 -29.20 -14.59 -4.33
CA LEU A 147 -29.20 -16.00 -4.74
C LEU A 147 -29.46 -16.94 -3.55
N LEU A 148 -28.86 -16.64 -2.40
CA LEU A 148 -29.06 -17.41 -1.18
C LEU A 148 -30.47 -17.23 -0.60
N ILE A 149 -31.04 -16.03 -0.67
CA ILE A 149 -32.46 -15.82 -0.32
C ILE A 149 -33.36 -16.73 -1.15
N GLN A 150 -33.08 -16.85 -2.45
CA GLN A 150 -33.85 -17.75 -3.34
C GLN A 150 -33.66 -19.21 -2.95
N VAL A 151 -32.44 -19.65 -2.64
CA VAL A 151 -32.16 -21.04 -2.22
C VAL A 151 -32.85 -21.39 -0.92
N PHE A 152 -32.85 -20.49 0.07
CA PHE A 152 -33.46 -20.70 1.37
C PHE A 152 -34.94 -20.27 1.43
N GLN A 153 -35.55 -19.94 0.29
CA GLN A 153 -36.95 -19.52 0.25
C GLN A 153 -37.86 -20.65 0.73
N GLY A 154 -38.65 -20.38 1.77
CA GLY A 154 -39.59 -21.34 2.34
C GLY A 154 -38.94 -22.44 3.19
N TRP A 155 -37.63 -22.37 3.43
CA TRP A 155 -36.94 -23.32 4.30
C TRP A 155 -37.48 -23.25 5.73
N GLN A 156 -37.65 -24.43 6.35
CA GLN A 156 -38.10 -24.63 7.72
C GLN A 156 -36.96 -25.24 8.56
N PRO A 157 -36.09 -24.41 9.18
CA PRO A 157 -34.92 -24.85 9.94
C PRO A 157 -35.17 -25.93 10.98
N LEU A 158 -36.32 -25.89 11.66
CA LEU A 158 -36.65 -26.84 12.73
C LEU A 158 -37.16 -28.19 12.21
N GLN A 159 -37.59 -28.26 10.95
CA GLN A 159 -38.05 -29.50 10.31
C GLN A 159 -36.92 -30.18 9.53
N ASN A 160 -36.14 -29.39 8.77
CA ASN A 160 -35.01 -29.88 7.99
C ASN A 160 -33.76 -29.04 8.25
N PRO A 161 -33.07 -29.26 9.39
CA PRO A 161 -31.88 -28.49 9.74
C PRO A 161 -30.68 -28.80 8.84
N LEU A 162 -30.65 -29.92 8.12
CA LEU A 162 -29.50 -30.30 7.29
C LEU A 162 -29.45 -29.57 5.93
N PHE A 163 -30.55 -28.92 5.53
CA PHE A 163 -30.61 -28.21 4.27
C PHE A 163 -29.64 -27.04 4.24
N GLY A 164 -28.83 -26.96 3.17
CA GLY A 164 -27.93 -25.83 2.93
C GLY A 164 -26.63 -25.84 3.73
N LEU A 165 -26.35 -26.88 4.53
CA LEU A 165 -25.09 -26.99 5.28
C LEU A 165 -23.86 -26.96 4.37
N GLU A 166 -23.85 -27.75 3.30
CA GLU A 166 -22.73 -27.82 2.36
C GLU A 166 -22.51 -26.47 1.67
N VAL A 167 -23.59 -25.87 1.17
CA VAL A 167 -23.57 -24.54 0.53
C VAL A 167 -22.97 -23.51 1.49
N MET A 168 -23.53 -23.40 2.70
CA MET A 168 -23.06 -22.40 3.67
C MET A 168 -21.64 -22.69 4.17
N SER A 169 -21.21 -23.95 4.24
CA SER A 169 -19.82 -24.29 4.54
C SER A 169 -18.87 -23.75 3.48
N SER A 170 -19.16 -23.95 2.20
CA SER A 170 -18.31 -23.42 1.12
C SER A 170 -18.26 -21.89 1.09
N TRP A 171 -19.39 -21.24 1.38
CA TRP A 171 -19.46 -19.78 1.51
C TRP A 171 -18.72 -19.28 2.75
N LYS A 172 -18.74 -20.03 3.85
CA LYS A 172 -17.96 -19.73 5.05
C LYS A 172 -16.46 -19.75 4.75
N ASP A 173 -15.98 -20.81 4.11
CA ASP A 173 -14.56 -20.98 3.78
C ASP A 173 -14.05 -19.84 2.89
N LEU A 174 -14.88 -19.39 1.94
CA LEU A 174 -14.57 -18.26 1.06
C LEU A 174 -14.60 -16.89 1.79
N LEU A 175 -15.63 -16.64 2.60
CA LEU A 175 -15.92 -15.30 3.14
C LEU A 175 -15.27 -15.01 4.48
N GLN A 176 -14.98 -16.03 5.28
CA GLN A 176 -14.29 -15.89 6.56
C GLN A 176 -12.77 -15.98 6.36
N GLY A 177 -12.30 -16.81 5.43
CA GLY A 177 -10.88 -17.02 5.13
C GLY A 177 -10.05 -17.46 6.35
N ASP A 178 -8.73 -17.56 6.18
CA ASP A 178 -7.76 -17.75 7.28
C ASP A 178 -7.52 -16.43 8.03
N LEU A 179 -8.59 -15.67 8.25
CA LEU A 179 -8.59 -14.62 9.27
C LEU A 179 -8.53 -15.38 10.59
N ALA A 180 -7.30 -15.71 11.01
CA ALA A 180 -7.01 -15.95 12.41
C ALA A 180 -7.76 -14.87 13.17
N TYR A 181 -8.79 -15.29 13.91
CA TYR A 181 -9.68 -14.46 14.70
C TYR A 181 -8.88 -13.28 15.23
N ASP A 182 -8.98 -12.13 14.55
CA ASP A 182 -8.06 -11.05 14.84
C ASP A 182 -8.46 -10.58 16.23
N PHE A 183 -7.59 -10.87 17.21
CA PHE A 183 -7.81 -10.56 18.61
C PHE A 183 -7.82 -9.04 18.86
N SER A 184 -7.86 -8.21 17.81
CA SER A 184 -8.50 -6.90 17.88
C SER A 184 -9.95 -7.12 18.30
N GLY A 185 -10.20 -7.06 19.61
CA GLY A 185 -11.50 -7.27 20.27
C GLY A 185 -12.54 -6.21 19.92
N ASP A 186 -12.72 -5.94 18.64
CA ASP A 186 -13.83 -5.19 18.11
C ASP A 186 -14.92 -6.21 17.75
N VAL A 187 -15.78 -6.47 18.73
CA VAL A 187 -17.00 -7.27 18.62
C VAL A 187 -17.96 -6.71 17.55
N GLU A 188 -17.63 -5.57 16.94
CA GLU A 188 -18.46 -4.80 16.02
C GLU A 188 -18.14 -4.97 14.52
N SER A 189 -16.98 -5.53 14.14
CA SER A 189 -16.73 -5.79 12.71
C SER A 189 -17.45 -7.06 12.27
N MET A 190 -18.69 -6.91 11.81
CA MET A 190 -19.42 -7.99 11.13
C MET A 190 -18.57 -8.51 9.98
N ALA A 191 -18.00 -9.70 10.13
CA ALA A 191 -17.34 -10.38 9.02
C ALA A 191 -18.36 -10.57 7.87
N PRO A 192 -17.93 -10.58 6.59
CA PRO A 192 -18.84 -10.74 5.45
C PRO A 192 -19.77 -11.94 5.59
N TYR A 193 -19.23 -13.07 6.08
CA TYR A 193 -20.02 -14.26 6.37
C TYR A 193 -21.07 -14.04 7.46
N ALA A 194 -20.73 -13.29 8.53
CA ALA A 194 -21.66 -13.03 9.61
C ALA A 194 -22.85 -12.18 9.18
N GLN A 195 -22.59 -11.17 8.33
CA GLN A 195 -23.66 -10.39 7.72
C GLN A 195 -24.56 -11.29 6.86
N LEU A 196 -23.97 -12.14 6.01
CA LEU A 196 -24.73 -13.03 5.14
C LEU A 196 -25.64 -13.98 5.92
N VAL A 197 -25.14 -14.61 6.98
CA VAL A 197 -25.94 -15.51 7.83
C VAL A 197 -27.04 -14.74 8.57
N SER A 198 -26.74 -13.55 9.10
CA SER A 198 -27.72 -12.74 9.81
C SER A 198 -28.86 -12.24 8.91
N GLU A 199 -28.61 -12.02 7.63
CA GLU A 199 -29.64 -11.57 6.69
C GLU A 199 -30.42 -12.73 6.05
N VAL A 200 -29.78 -13.88 5.79
CA VAL A 200 -30.42 -15.00 5.08
C VAL A 200 -31.00 -16.04 6.03
N ILE A 201 -30.23 -16.46 7.04
CA ILE A 201 -30.57 -17.61 7.89
C ILE A 201 -31.40 -17.19 9.10
N LEU A 202 -31.00 -16.13 9.78
CA LEU A 202 -31.64 -15.67 11.03
C LEU A 202 -33.14 -15.40 10.86
N PRO A 203 -33.64 -14.78 9.77
CA PRO A 203 -35.09 -14.57 9.61
C PRO A 203 -35.87 -15.88 9.58
N ALA A 204 -35.39 -16.90 8.86
CA ALA A 204 -36.04 -18.21 8.77
C ALA A 204 -36.07 -18.92 10.13
N VAL A 205 -34.98 -18.84 10.89
CA VAL A 205 -34.88 -19.40 12.25
C VAL A 205 -35.81 -18.67 13.21
N ARG A 206 -35.86 -17.33 13.16
CA ARG A 206 -36.74 -16.53 14.01
C ARG A 206 -38.21 -16.83 13.73
N ILE A 207 -38.62 -16.93 12.47
CA ILE A 207 -39.99 -17.29 12.08
C ILE A 207 -40.33 -18.69 12.60
N SER A 208 -39.48 -19.68 12.36
CA SER A 208 -39.71 -21.07 12.78
C SER A 208 -39.75 -21.20 14.31
N GLY A 209 -38.79 -20.60 15.00
CA GLY A 209 -38.71 -20.62 16.46
C GLY A 209 -39.86 -19.88 17.15
N THR A 210 -40.34 -18.77 16.58
CA THR A 210 -41.47 -18.05 17.16
C THR A 210 -42.78 -18.81 16.94
N ASN A 211 -43.00 -19.37 15.75
CA ASN A 211 -44.29 -19.91 15.36
C ASN A 211 -44.48 -21.39 15.67
N SER A 212 -43.42 -22.20 15.60
CA SER A 212 -43.52 -23.66 15.66
C SER A 212 -42.77 -24.32 16.81
N TRP A 213 -41.81 -23.61 17.43
CA TRP A 213 -41.07 -24.17 18.55
C TRP A 213 -41.79 -23.96 19.89
N GLU A 214 -41.80 -25.02 20.68
CA GLU A 214 -42.31 -25.05 22.05
C GLU A 214 -41.18 -25.41 23.02
N ALA A 215 -41.04 -24.65 24.11
CA ALA A 215 -40.02 -24.88 25.12
C ALA A 215 -40.12 -26.27 25.81
N ARG A 216 -41.31 -26.88 25.78
CA ARG A 216 -41.59 -28.21 26.34
C ARG A 216 -41.08 -29.35 25.44
N ASP A 217 -40.86 -29.08 24.17
CA ASP A 217 -40.22 -29.98 23.21
C ASP A 217 -38.95 -29.31 22.66
N PRO A 218 -37.82 -29.37 23.39
CA PRO A 218 -36.60 -28.67 22.99
C PRO A 218 -35.92 -29.29 21.77
N GLU A 219 -36.23 -30.55 21.43
CA GLU A 219 -35.50 -31.36 20.46
C GLU A 219 -35.38 -30.72 19.06
N PRO A 220 -36.42 -30.11 18.45
CA PRO A 220 -36.28 -29.50 17.13
C PRO A 220 -35.28 -28.34 17.10
N MET A 221 -35.22 -27.53 18.16
CA MET A 221 -34.27 -26.41 18.25
C MET A 221 -32.85 -26.89 18.54
N LEU A 222 -32.70 -27.89 19.43
CA LEU A 222 -31.40 -28.49 19.72
C LEU A 222 -30.78 -29.11 18.47
N ARG A 223 -31.53 -29.93 17.72
CA ARG A 223 -31.05 -30.51 16.46
C ARG A 223 -30.59 -29.46 15.46
N PHE A 224 -31.29 -28.33 15.38
CA PHE A 224 -30.87 -27.21 14.53
C PHE A 224 -29.54 -26.61 15.02
N LEU A 225 -29.44 -26.25 16.30
CA LEU A 225 -28.24 -25.63 16.88
C LEU A 225 -27.01 -26.54 16.78
N GLU A 226 -27.17 -27.84 17.02
CA GLU A 226 -26.09 -28.82 16.89
C GLU A 226 -25.65 -28.99 15.43
N SER A 227 -26.60 -29.06 14.50
CA SER A 227 -26.29 -29.20 13.07
C SER A 227 -25.58 -27.96 12.51
N TRP A 228 -25.94 -26.77 13.01
CA TRP A 228 -25.42 -25.49 12.53
C TRP A 228 -24.32 -24.89 13.41
N GLU A 229 -23.86 -25.59 14.46
CA GLU A 229 -22.91 -25.09 15.46
C GLU A 229 -21.67 -24.46 14.81
N ARG A 230 -21.09 -25.15 13.81
CA ARG A 230 -19.89 -24.68 13.12
C ARG A 230 -20.17 -23.59 12.09
N LEU A 231 -21.43 -23.39 11.68
CA LEU A 231 -21.81 -22.45 10.64
C LEU A 231 -22.42 -21.17 11.19
N LEU A 232 -22.84 -21.13 12.45
CA LEU A 232 -23.41 -19.95 13.09
C LEU A 232 -22.31 -19.03 13.63
N PRO A 233 -22.22 -17.79 13.14
CA PRO A 233 -21.40 -16.77 13.77
C PRO A 233 -21.87 -16.50 15.21
N PRO A 234 -20.97 -16.16 16.14
CA PRO A 234 -21.33 -15.90 17.54
C PRO A 234 -22.44 -14.85 17.71
N ILE A 235 -22.41 -13.78 16.92
CA ILE A 235 -23.42 -12.71 16.95
C ILE A 235 -24.83 -13.22 16.57
N VAL A 236 -24.91 -14.15 15.60
CA VAL A 236 -26.18 -14.73 15.17
C VAL A 236 -26.68 -15.72 16.22
N LEU A 237 -25.79 -16.55 16.78
CA LEU A 237 -26.13 -17.48 17.85
C LEU A 237 -26.68 -16.71 19.08
N GLN A 238 -26.00 -15.64 19.48
CA GLN A 238 -26.46 -14.77 20.57
C GLN A 238 -27.85 -14.20 20.27
N SER A 239 -28.06 -13.69 19.05
CA SER A 239 -29.38 -13.19 18.64
C SER A 239 -30.48 -14.25 18.73
N ILE A 240 -30.20 -15.50 18.35
CA ILE A 240 -31.17 -16.61 18.45
C ILE A 240 -31.49 -16.91 19.91
N LEU A 241 -30.46 -17.02 20.75
CA LEU A 241 -30.62 -17.31 22.18
C LEU A 241 -31.46 -16.22 22.88
N GLU A 242 -31.13 -14.95 22.64
CA GLU A 242 -31.77 -13.81 23.32
C GLU A 242 -33.18 -13.52 22.80
N HIS A 243 -33.40 -13.56 21.48
CA HIS A 243 -34.64 -13.05 20.88
C HIS A 243 -35.63 -14.14 20.47
N VAL A 244 -35.21 -15.41 20.41
CA VAL A 244 -36.08 -16.53 20.02
C VAL A 244 -36.28 -17.48 21.19
N ILE A 245 -35.19 -17.95 21.80
CA ILE A 245 -35.23 -19.03 22.81
C ILE A 245 -35.61 -18.48 24.19
N MET A 246 -34.94 -17.42 24.66
CA MET A 246 -35.16 -16.87 26.00
C MET A 246 -36.62 -16.45 26.26
N PRO A 247 -37.31 -15.72 25.36
CA PRO A 247 -38.69 -15.31 25.62
C PRO A 247 -39.66 -16.49 25.80
N LYS A 248 -39.43 -17.57 25.05
CA LYS A 248 -40.22 -18.80 25.10
C LYS A 248 -39.96 -19.61 26.37
N LEU A 249 -38.69 -19.71 26.78
CA LEU A 249 -38.33 -20.34 28.05
C LEU A 249 -38.90 -19.58 29.24
N SER A 250 -38.76 -18.24 29.28
CA SER A 250 -39.36 -17.40 30.32
C SER A 250 -40.87 -17.61 30.40
N ALA A 251 -41.58 -17.55 29.27
CA ALA A 251 -43.02 -17.77 29.23
C ALA A 251 -43.44 -19.18 29.70
N ALA A 252 -42.64 -20.20 29.37
CA ALA A 252 -42.90 -21.58 29.80
C ALA A 252 -42.68 -21.76 31.31
N VAL A 253 -41.67 -21.11 31.88
CA VAL A 253 -41.40 -21.10 33.32
C VAL A 253 -42.51 -20.32 34.06
N ASP A 254 -42.92 -19.16 33.55
CA ASP A 254 -43.95 -18.34 34.17
C ASP A 254 -45.34 -19.01 34.15
N SER A 255 -45.62 -19.81 33.13
CA SER A 255 -46.86 -20.58 32.99
C SER A 255 -46.81 -21.98 33.60
N TRP A 256 -45.69 -22.34 34.23
CA TRP A 256 -45.51 -23.65 34.83
C TRP A 256 -46.37 -23.81 36.09
N ASP A 257 -47.26 -24.81 36.08
CA ASP A 257 -48.05 -25.20 37.25
C ASP A 257 -47.69 -26.64 37.66
N PRO A 258 -46.96 -26.84 38.78
CA PRO A 258 -46.52 -28.16 39.24
C PRO A 258 -47.67 -29.12 39.59
N ARG A 259 -48.92 -28.64 39.67
CA ARG A 259 -50.10 -29.46 39.99
C ARG A 259 -50.83 -30.01 38.77
N ARG A 260 -50.46 -29.58 37.55
CA ARG A 260 -51.15 -29.93 36.30
C ARG A 260 -50.35 -30.86 35.38
N GLU A 261 -49.09 -31.08 35.67
CA GLU A 261 -48.25 -32.01 34.91
C GLU A 261 -48.32 -33.42 35.51
N LYS A 262 -48.68 -34.40 34.67
CA LYS A 262 -48.42 -35.81 34.96
C LYS A 262 -46.99 -36.11 34.53
N ALA A 263 -46.27 -36.82 35.41
CA ALA A 263 -44.93 -37.35 35.18
C ALA A 263 -44.86 -38.22 33.91
#